data_AF-A0A8J2P699-F1
#
_entry.id   AF-A0A8J2P699-F1
#
_cell.length_a   1.000
_cell.length_b   1.000
_cell.length_c   1.000
_cell.angle_alpha   90.00
_cell.angle_beta   90.00
_cell.angle_gamma   90.00
#
_symmetry.space_group_name_H-M   'P 1'
#
loop_
_entity.id
_entity.type
_entity.pdbx_description
1 polymer ?
#
loop_
_entity_poly.entity_id
_entity_poly.type
_entity_poly.pdbx_seq_one_letter_code
_entity_poly.pdbx_strand_id
1 'polypeptide(L)'
;MLNSLNHTQDIYALALATYAELEWDKEMPTLRSFCTHYYHSYCSNKDYFRRLKTMASYDDTSKDLMYWRHDISQRQSNSERIKPMDIETTGYALLVHLRMSTSPRDSFPIVKWLLLRQNPNGGFLSTQDTIVALTAMAKYAELTQVGSTDLNGRASWWLRNSGWRDNFFQINETNANYLNEYLVTGGTHDVALDVDGTGTLYAKVVWTYYVEPDLQENDFFLNITKRETGSWYFFLNVCARLIRGRDTNMVIIQARVPSGYVVDTYRLYASLVKVKYFRLYELYWKGTE
;
A
#
# COMPACT_ATOMS: atom_id res chain seq x y z
N MET A 1 -28.38 -4.50 7.53
CA MET A 1 -27.00 -4.15 7.15
C MET A 1 -26.92 -2.75 6.53
N LEU A 2 -27.82 -2.35 5.62
CA LEU A 2 -27.77 -1.02 4.97
C LEU A 2 -28.08 0.18 5.89
N ASN A 3 -28.99 0.05 6.87
CA ASN A 3 -29.25 1.11 7.87
C ASN A 3 -28.06 1.40 8.79
N SER A 4 -27.16 0.44 9.03
CA SER A 4 -25.98 0.66 9.87
C SER A 4 -24.86 1.40 9.13
N LEU A 5 -24.80 1.31 7.80
CA LEU A 5 -23.79 1.99 6.98
C LEU A 5 -24.03 3.50 6.84
N ASN A 6 -25.27 3.97 7.02
CA ASN A 6 -25.57 5.41 7.04
C ASN A 6 -25.08 6.12 8.31
N HIS A 7 -24.82 5.36 9.38
CA HIS A 7 -24.35 5.88 10.66
C HIS A 7 -22.94 5.43 11.04
N THR A 8 -22.34 4.49 10.30
CA THR A 8 -21.00 3.98 10.62
C THR A 8 -19.95 5.09 10.61
N GLN A 9 -19.07 5.08 11.61
CA GLN A 9 -17.82 5.85 11.61
C GLN A 9 -16.66 5.03 11.01
N ASP A 10 -16.89 3.76 10.68
CA ASP A 10 -15.92 2.91 10.01
C ASP A 10 -15.88 3.23 8.50
N ILE A 11 -14.83 3.95 8.11
CA ILE A 11 -14.61 4.40 6.74
C ILE A 11 -14.25 3.23 5.82
N TYR A 12 -13.53 2.23 6.35
CA TYR A 12 -13.15 1.04 5.59
C TYR A 12 -14.42 0.25 5.21
N ALA A 13 -15.28 -0.03 6.18
CA ALA A 13 -16.55 -0.71 5.92
C ALA A 13 -17.44 0.08 4.95
N LEU A 14 -17.48 1.41 5.06
CA LEU A 14 -18.24 2.26 4.16
C LEU A 14 -17.69 2.20 2.72
N ALA A 15 -16.37 2.31 2.53
CA ALA A 15 -15.74 2.27 1.21
C ALA A 15 -15.96 0.91 0.54
N LEU A 16 -15.71 -0.19 1.26
CA LEU A 16 -15.91 -1.55 0.77
C LEU A 16 -17.37 -1.82 0.41
N ALA A 17 -18.32 -1.47 1.30
CA ALA A 17 -19.73 -1.68 1.03
C ALA A 17 -20.21 -0.84 -0.17
N THR A 18 -19.77 0.42 -0.27
CA THR A 18 -20.12 1.27 -1.43
C THR A 18 -19.60 0.68 -2.72
N TYR A 19 -18.38 0.14 -2.72
CA TYR A 19 -17.82 -0.53 -3.88
C TYR A 19 -18.59 -1.82 -4.24
N ALA A 20 -18.89 -2.66 -3.26
CA ALA A 20 -19.64 -3.90 -3.46
C ALA A 20 -21.03 -3.65 -4.07
N GLU A 21 -21.73 -2.61 -3.61
CA GLU A 21 -23.02 -2.18 -4.19
C GLU A 21 -22.88 -1.73 -5.65
N LEU A 22 -21.80 -1.03 -6.01
CA LEU A 22 -21.54 -0.59 -7.39
C LEU A 22 -21.21 -1.76 -8.33
N GLU A 23 -20.55 -2.81 -7.84
CA GLU A 23 -20.31 -4.02 -8.63
C GLU A 23 -21.57 -4.86 -8.74
N TRP A 24 -22.35 -4.97 -7.66
CA TRP A 24 -23.66 -5.65 -7.70
C TRP A 24 -24.59 -5.02 -8.74
N ASP A 25 -24.63 -3.69 -8.82
CA ASP A 25 -25.39 -2.95 -9.83
C ASP A 25 -25.02 -3.35 -11.27
N LYS A 26 -23.74 -3.65 -11.52
CA LYS A 26 -23.22 -3.98 -12.83
C LYS A 26 -23.64 -5.40 -13.23
N GLU A 27 -23.55 -6.34 -12.31
CA GLU A 27 -23.86 -7.76 -12.55
C GLU A 27 -25.38 -8.05 -12.53
N MET A 28 -26.17 -7.29 -11.77
CA MET A 28 -27.61 -7.54 -11.57
C MET A 28 -28.50 -6.29 -11.72
N PRO A 29 -28.59 -5.70 -12.93
CA PRO A 29 -29.30 -4.43 -13.16
C PRO A 29 -30.82 -4.50 -12.93
N THR A 30 -31.43 -5.67 -13.12
CA THR A 30 -32.88 -5.91 -12.94
C THR A 30 -33.30 -5.97 -11.47
N LEU A 31 -32.44 -6.51 -10.60
CA LEU A 31 -32.68 -6.52 -9.15
C LEU A 31 -32.54 -5.12 -8.56
N ARG A 32 -31.66 -4.29 -9.14
CA ARG A 32 -31.52 -2.89 -8.76
C ARG A 32 -32.77 -2.08 -9.05
N SER A 33 -33.34 -2.19 -10.26
CA SER A 33 -34.57 -1.45 -10.61
C SER A 33 -35.72 -1.81 -9.69
N PHE A 34 -35.79 -3.07 -9.26
CA PHE A 34 -36.74 -3.51 -8.24
C PHE A 34 -36.44 -2.89 -6.86
N CYS A 35 -35.17 -2.90 -6.42
CA CYS A 35 -34.79 -2.30 -5.14
C CYS A 35 -35.07 -0.78 -5.10
N THR A 36 -34.68 -0.03 -6.14
CA THR A 36 -34.92 1.42 -6.18
C THR A 36 -36.39 1.76 -6.25
N HIS A 37 -37.21 0.94 -6.93
CA HIS A 37 -38.66 1.14 -7.01
C HIS A 37 -39.39 0.89 -5.67
N TYR A 38 -39.02 -0.17 -4.95
CA TYR A 38 -39.72 -0.56 -3.71
C TYR A 38 -39.08 -0.03 -2.42
N TYR A 39 -37.76 0.18 -2.42
CA TYR A 39 -36.99 0.50 -1.21
C TYR A 39 -36.20 1.81 -1.33
N HIS A 40 -36.51 2.69 -2.31
CA HIS A 40 -36.00 4.05 -2.56
C HIS A 40 -34.81 4.59 -1.72
N SER A 41 -34.87 4.63 -0.39
CA SER A 41 -33.79 5.11 0.51
C SER A 41 -32.63 4.13 0.74
N TYR A 42 -32.82 2.83 0.50
CA TYR A 42 -31.88 1.78 0.89
C TYR A 42 -30.83 1.43 -0.17
N CYS A 43 -31.09 1.77 -1.44
CA CYS A 43 -30.23 1.42 -2.59
C CYS A 43 -29.64 2.68 -3.28
N SER A 44 -29.46 3.78 -2.54
CA SER A 44 -28.92 5.06 -3.07
C SER A 44 -27.40 5.12 -2.95
N ASN A 45 -26.69 4.61 -3.96
CA ASN A 45 -25.22 4.69 -4.04
C ASN A 45 -24.70 6.14 -4.03
N LYS A 46 -25.55 7.12 -4.36
CA LYS A 46 -25.22 8.54 -4.29
C LYS A 46 -25.02 9.03 -2.85
N ASP A 47 -25.79 8.53 -1.89
CA ASP A 47 -25.70 9.01 -0.51
C ASP A 47 -24.48 8.41 0.21
N TYR A 48 -24.18 7.13 -0.04
CA TYR A 48 -22.95 6.52 0.43
C TYR A 48 -21.70 7.19 -0.19
N PHE A 49 -21.72 7.47 -1.49
CA PHE A 49 -20.62 8.19 -2.14
C PHE A 49 -20.44 9.62 -1.60
N ARG A 50 -21.53 10.38 -1.40
CA ARG A 50 -21.46 11.71 -0.79
C ARG A 50 -20.83 11.63 0.59
N ARG A 51 -21.26 10.68 1.41
CA ARG A 51 -20.71 10.48 2.75
C ARG A 51 -19.23 10.09 2.72
N LEU A 52 -18.85 9.16 1.85
CA LEU A 52 -17.44 8.78 1.66
C LEU A 52 -16.59 10.00 1.29
N LYS A 53 -17.06 10.87 0.39
CA LYS A 53 -16.36 12.12 0.05
C LYS A 53 -16.21 13.07 1.23
N THR A 54 -17.21 13.19 2.12
CA THR A 54 -17.07 14.02 3.34
C THR A 54 -16.05 13.46 4.34
N MET A 55 -15.68 12.18 4.21
CA MET A 55 -14.70 11.51 5.05
C MET A 55 -13.29 11.49 4.45
N ALA A 56 -13.08 12.14 3.30
CA ALA A 56 -11.77 12.25 2.69
C ALA A 56 -10.86 13.18 3.51
N SER A 57 -9.61 12.77 3.62
CA SER A 57 -8.49 13.59 4.11
C SER A 57 -7.77 14.20 2.92
N TYR A 58 -7.29 15.43 3.11
CA TYR A 58 -6.51 16.18 2.12
C TYR A 58 -5.20 16.61 2.75
N ASP A 59 -4.18 16.80 1.91
CA ASP A 59 -2.94 17.45 2.34
C ASP A 59 -3.12 18.98 2.35
N ASP A 60 -2.67 19.63 3.44
CA ASP A 60 -2.98 21.02 3.81
C ASP A 60 -2.33 22.05 2.86
N THR A 61 -1.29 21.67 2.13
CA THR A 61 -0.51 22.61 1.31
C THR A 61 -1.11 22.89 -0.07
N SER A 62 -1.86 21.95 -0.66
CA SER A 62 -2.45 22.16 -2.00
C SER A 62 -3.75 21.43 -2.29
N LYS A 63 -4.25 20.56 -1.39
CA LYS A 63 -5.31 19.58 -1.69
C LYS A 63 -5.03 18.70 -2.92
N ASP A 64 -3.77 18.61 -3.34
CA ASP A 64 -3.37 17.76 -4.47
C ASP A 64 -3.39 16.27 -4.14
N LEU A 65 -3.54 15.93 -2.85
CA LEU A 65 -3.62 14.56 -2.36
C LEU A 65 -4.97 14.37 -1.68
N MET A 66 -5.65 13.28 -2.01
CA MET A 66 -6.92 12.89 -1.43
C MET A 66 -6.86 11.42 -1.00
N TYR A 67 -7.18 11.13 0.25
CA TYR A 67 -7.03 9.77 0.79
C TYR A 67 -7.98 9.52 1.97
N TRP A 68 -8.06 8.28 2.44
CA TRP A 68 -8.90 7.90 3.56
C TRP A 68 -8.08 7.17 4.62
N ARG A 69 -8.14 7.67 5.85
CA ARG A 69 -7.61 6.97 7.03
C ARG A 69 -8.71 6.15 7.68
N HIS A 70 -8.41 4.92 8.08
CA HIS A 70 -9.32 4.07 8.84
C HIS A 70 -9.61 4.67 10.23
N ASP A 71 -8.60 5.24 10.90
CA ASP A 71 -8.73 5.81 12.23
C ASP A 71 -8.99 7.32 12.16
N ILE A 72 -10.23 7.70 12.47
CA ILE A 72 -10.70 9.10 12.49
C ILE A 72 -9.99 9.91 13.59
N SER A 73 -9.60 9.27 14.70
CA SER A 73 -8.95 9.95 15.83
C SER A 73 -7.53 10.39 15.49
N GLN A 74 -6.86 9.69 14.57
CA GLN A 74 -5.54 10.05 14.07
C GLN A 74 -5.55 11.03 12.89
N ARG A 75 -6.71 11.61 12.53
CA ARG A 75 -6.77 12.72 11.57
C ARG A 75 -6.08 13.99 12.08
N GLN A 76 -5.99 14.16 13.39
CA GLN A 76 -5.37 15.31 14.06
C GLN A 76 -3.94 15.03 14.54
N SER A 77 -3.48 13.78 14.41
CA SER A 77 -2.11 13.40 14.75
C SER A 77 -1.23 13.63 13.52
N ASN A 78 -0.15 14.42 13.69
CA ASN A 78 0.94 14.55 12.73
C ASN A 78 1.73 13.23 12.54
N SER A 79 1.28 12.11 13.12
CA SER A 79 1.81 10.79 12.80
C SER A 79 1.60 10.52 11.31
N GLU A 80 2.71 10.54 10.56
CA GLU A 80 2.79 10.17 9.15
C GLU A 80 2.63 8.65 8.92
N ARG A 81 2.44 7.85 9.97
CA ARG A 81 2.49 6.39 9.88
C ARG A 81 1.21 5.84 9.26
N ILE A 82 1.23 5.73 7.93
CA ILE A 82 0.19 5.07 7.12
C ILE A 82 0.17 3.58 7.41
N LYS A 83 -1.03 3.03 7.63
CA LYS A 83 -1.26 1.59 7.81
C LYS A 83 -1.74 0.94 6.51
N PRO A 84 -1.55 -0.39 6.33
CA PRO A 84 -2.07 -1.10 5.17
C PRO A 84 -3.57 -0.86 4.92
N MET A 85 -4.36 -0.80 5.99
CA MET A 85 -5.80 -0.55 5.92
C MET A 85 -6.15 0.83 5.33
N ASP A 86 -5.30 1.85 5.50
CA ASP A 86 -5.53 3.17 4.90
C ASP A 86 -5.35 3.13 3.38
N ILE A 87 -4.36 2.37 2.90
CA ILE A 87 -4.10 2.15 1.47
C ILE A 87 -5.24 1.35 0.86
N GLU A 88 -5.68 0.27 1.52
CA GLU A 88 -6.80 -0.55 1.07
C GLU A 88 -8.11 0.25 1.02
N THR A 89 -8.42 1.02 2.08
CA THR A 89 -9.57 1.93 2.12
C THR A 89 -9.53 2.93 0.97
N THR A 90 -8.36 3.53 0.74
CA THR A 90 -8.16 4.52 -0.34
C THR A 90 -8.28 3.89 -1.72
N GLY A 91 -7.85 2.63 -1.91
CA GLY A 91 -8.04 1.87 -3.13
C GLY A 91 -9.51 1.60 -3.45
N TYR A 92 -10.30 1.18 -2.45
CA TYR A 92 -11.76 1.06 -2.62
C TYR A 92 -12.42 2.41 -2.90
N ALA A 93 -12.00 3.46 -2.20
CA ALA A 93 -12.51 4.80 -2.43
C ALA A 93 -12.19 5.32 -3.84
N LEU A 94 -11.01 5.00 -4.40
CA LEU A 94 -10.67 5.28 -5.80
C LEU A 94 -11.62 4.55 -6.74
N LEU A 95 -11.87 3.25 -6.56
CA LEU A 95 -12.81 2.49 -7.40
C LEU A 95 -14.22 3.11 -7.38
N VAL A 96 -14.71 3.48 -6.21
CA VAL A 96 -15.99 4.19 -6.05
C VAL A 96 -15.95 5.55 -6.75
N HIS A 97 -14.87 6.32 -6.57
CA HIS A 97 -14.73 7.65 -7.15
C HIS A 97 -14.72 7.60 -8.68
N LEU A 98 -14.01 6.66 -9.29
CA LEU A 98 -13.97 6.45 -10.75
C LEU A 98 -15.35 6.17 -11.35
N ARG A 99 -16.22 5.52 -10.59
CA ARG A 99 -17.57 5.16 -11.05
C ARG A 99 -18.58 6.30 -10.88
N MET A 100 -18.37 7.15 -9.87
CA MET A 100 -19.35 8.14 -9.43
C MET A 100 -18.95 9.59 -9.74
N SER A 101 -17.69 9.85 -10.11
CA SER A 101 -17.24 11.17 -10.55
C SER A 101 -17.72 11.50 -11.96
N THR A 102 -17.75 12.79 -12.29
CA THR A 102 -18.11 13.25 -13.64
C THR A 102 -17.02 12.92 -14.65
N SER A 103 -15.75 13.03 -14.24
CA SER A 103 -14.59 12.65 -15.04
C SER A 103 -13.68 11.71 -14.24
N PRO A 104 -13.15 10.63 -14.85
CA PRO A 104 -12.15 9.78 -14.20
C PRO A 104 -10.90 10.56 -13.76
N ARG A 105 -10.54 11.62 -14.51
CA ARG A 105 -9.38 12.49 -14.23
C ARG A 105 -9.50 13.25 -12.90
N ASP A 106 -10.71 13.48 -12.42
CA ASP A 106 -10.96 14.10 -11.11
C ASP A 106 -10.45 13.23 -9.95
N SER A 107 -10.15 11.97 -10.21
CA SER A 107 -9.61 11.01 -9.23
C SER A 107 -8.08 11.06 -9.13
N PHE A 108 -7.40 11.89 -9.94
CA PHE A 108 -5.94 11.99 -9.92
C PHE A 108 -5.35 12.29 -8.53
N PRO A 109 -5.95 13.15 -7.67
CA PRO A 109 -5.43 13.37 -6.31
C PRO A 109 -5.36 12.10 -5.45
N ILE A 110 -6.26 11.14 -5.69
CA ILE A 110 -6.27 9.84 -5.00
C ILE A 110 -5.16 8.95 -5.54
N VAL A 111 -5.02 8.90 -6.86
CA VAL A 111 -3.96 8.14 -7.54
C VAL A 111 -2.57 8.68 -7.15
N LYS A 112 -2.40 10.00 -7.14
CA LYS A 112 -1.16 10.66 -6.72
C LYS A 112 -0.77 10.26 -5.30
N TRP A 113 -1.73 10.21 -4.37
CA TRP A 113 -1.47 9.75 -3.01
C TRP A 113 -1.03 8.27 -2.97
N LEU A 114 -1.69 7.38 -3.71
CA LEU A 114 -1.30 5.98 -3.80
C LEU A 114 0.10 5.80 -4.41
N LEU A 115 0.43 6.53 -5.47
CA LEU A 115 1.75 6.49 -6.12
C LEU A 115 2.89 6.90 -5.16
N LEU A 116 2.62 7.83 -4.24
CA LEU A 116 3.56 8.25 -3.18
C LEU A 116 3.69 7.23 -2.04
N ARG A 117 2.87 6.18 -2.02
CA ARG A 117 2.89 5.10 -1.00
C ARG A 117 3.27 3.74 -1.58
N GLN A 118 3.37 3.62 -2.89
CA GLN A 118 3.90 2.43 -3.53
C GLN A 118 5.37 2.23 -3.11
N ASN A 119 5.77 0.99 -2.87
CA ASN A 119 7.16 0.63 -2.56
C ASN A 119 8.01 0.54 -3.86
N PRO A 120 9.35 0.44 -3.77
CA PRO A 120 10.22 0.37 -4.95
C PRO A 120 9.93 -0.79 -5.90
N ASN A 121 9.39 -1.89 -5.37
CA ASN A 121 9.09 -3.11 -6.13
C ASN A 121 7.68 -3.10 -6.75
N GLY A 122 6.96 -1.97 -6.68
CA GLY A 122 5.62 -1.81 -7.23
C GLY A 122 4.47 -2.29 -6.34
N GLY A 123 4.74 -2.81 -5.14
CA GLY A 123 3.73 -3.22 -4.16
C GLY A 123 3.43 -2.15 -3.11
N PHE A 124 2.69 -2.51 -2.06
CA PHE A 124 2.40 -1.66 -0.90
C PHE A 124 2.86 -2.34 0.40
N LEU A 125 2.16 -2.15 1.52
CA LEU A 125 2.60 -2.58 2.85
C LEU A 125 2.16 -4.01 3.20
N SER A 126 1.09 -4.51 2.59
CA SER A 126 0.55 -5.85 2.78
C SER A 126 0.15 -6.47 1.43
N THR A 127 -0.60 -7.58 1.47
CA THR A 127 -1.10 -8.25 0.26
C THR A 127 -2.42 -7.63 -0.21
N GLN A 128 -3.37 -7.40 0.71
CA GLN A 128 -4.72 -6.93 0.35
C GLN A 128 -4.71 -5.49 -0.16
N ASP A 129 -4.01 -4.59 0.55
CA ASP A 129 -3.79 -3.21 0.10
C ASP A 129 -3.11 -3.17 -1.27
N THR A 130 -2.13 -4.04 -1.52
CA THR A 130 -1.45 -4.15 -2.82
C THR A 130 -2.42 -4.54 -3.93
N ILE A 131 -3.21 -5.60 -3.73
CA ILE A 131 -4.16 -6.07 -4.75
C ILE A 131 -5.19 -4.99 -5.05
N VAL A 132 -5.82 -4.42 -4.01
CA VAL A 132 -6.89 -3.44 -4.16
C VAL A 132 -6.37 -2.15 -4.79
N ALA A 133 -5.24 -1.60 -4.30
CA ALA A 133 -4.69 -0.36 -4.83
C ALA A 133 -4.21 -0.50 -6.27
N LEU A 134 -3.52 -1.60 -6.62
CA LEU A 134 -3.10 -1.85 -8.01
C LEU A 134 -4.29 -2.01 -8.94
N THR A 135 -5.34 -2.72 -8.51
CA THR A 135 -6.58 -2.87 -9.29
C THR A 135 -7.23 -1.51 -9.54
N ALA A 136 -7.32 -0.67 -8.51
CA ALA A 136 -7.91 0.66 -8.60
C ALA A 136 -7.10 1.60 -9.53
N MET A 137 -5.77 1.59 -9.41
CA MET A 137 -4.89 2.40 -10.27
C MET A 137 -4.89 1.90 -11.72
N ALA A 138 -4.94 0.58 -11.95
CA ALA A 138 -5.09 0.02 -13.29
C ALA A 138 -6.43 0.46 -13.92
N LYS A 139 -7.52 0.46 -13.13
CA LYS A 139 -8.82 0.94 -13.63
C LYS A 139 -8.80 2.44 -13.95
N TYR A 140 -8.12 3.25 -13.15
CA TYR A 140 -7.90 4.66 -13.46
C TYR A 140 -7.10 4.82 -14.76
N ALA A 141 -6.01 4.06 -14.94
CA ALA A 141 -5.20 4.10 -16.15
C ALA A 141 -6.02 3.76 -17.39
N GLU A 142 -6.83 2.70 -17.35
CA GLU A 142 -7.76 2.32 -18.43
C GLU A 142 -8.73 3.46 -18.80
N LEU A 143 -9.33 4.11 -17.80
CA LEU A 143 -10.33 5.17 -18.02
C LEU A 143 -9.74 6.53 -18.41
N THR A 144 -8.46 6.74 -18.15
CA THR A 144 -7.77 8.01 -18.44
C THR A 144 -6.78 7.91 -19.59
N GLN A 145 -6.58 6.72 -20.15
CA GLN A 145 -5.68 6.49 -21.26
C GLN A 145 -6.05 7.44 -22.41
N VAL A 146 -5.11 8.32 -22.73
CA VAL A 146 -5.21 9.16 -23.91
C VAL A 146 -4.64 8.33 -25.04
N GLY A 147 -5.44 8.04 -26.08
CA GLY A 147 -5.00 7.34 -27.28
C GLY A 147 -4.00 8.13 -28.14
N SER A 148 -3.16 8.95 -27.51
CA SER A 148 -2.14 9.75 -28.20
C SER A 148 -1.02 8.83 -28.62
N THR A 149 -0.85 8.68 -29.93
CA THR A 149 0.24 7.95 -30.57
C THR A 149 1.49 8.82 -30.79
N ASP A 150 1.61 9.92 -30.04
CA ASP A 150 2.74 10.84 -30.12
C ASP A 150 3.38 10.92 -28.74
N LEU A 151 3.80 9.76 -28.22
CA LEU A 151 4.63 9.70 -27.03
C LEU A 151 6.08 9.90 -27.46
N ASN A 152 6.61 11.07 -27.16
CA ASN A 152 8.03 11.35 -27.30
C ASN A 152 8.44 12.31 -26.18
N GLY A 153 9.27 11.83 -25.27
CA GLY A 153 9.72 12.61 -24.14
C GLY A 153 11.16 12.30 -23.76
N ARG A 154 11.80 13.29 -23.16
CA ARG A 154 13.14 13.17 -22.57
C ARG A 154 13.06 13.56 -21.10
N ALA A 155 13.38 12.59 -20.25
CA ALA A 155 13.48 12.81 -18.81
C ALA A 155 14.97 12.92 -18.44
N SER A 156 15.46 14.14 -18.22
CA SER A 156 16.84 14.41 -17.84
C SER A 156 16.95 14.54 -16.32
N TRP A 157 18.00 13.97 -15.72
CA TRP A 157 18.20 14.06 -14.28
C TRP A 157 19.66 14.30 -13.92
N TRP A 158 19.88 14.98 -12.80
CA TRP A 158 21.22 15.28 -12.30
C TRP A 158 21.20 15.49 -10.79
N LEU A 159 22.38 15.40 -10.17
CA LEU A 159 22.55 15.72 -8.77
C LEU A 159 22.80 17.22 -8.68
N ARG A 160 22.05 17.95 -7.86
CA ARG A 160 22.16 19.43 -7.80
C ARG A 160 23.57 19.92 -7.45
N ASN A 161 24.28 19.13 -6.64
CA ASN A 161 25.64 19.43 -6.21
C ASN A 161 26.71 18.84 -7.15
N SER A 162 26.32 18.14 -8.21
CA SER A 162 27.23 17.71 -9.27
C SER A 162 27.22 18.72 -10.41
N GLY A 163 28.40 19.05 -10.92
CA GLY A 163 28.53 19.84 -12.15
C GLY A 163 28.13 19.07 -13.42
N TRP A 164 27.65 17.84 -13.29
CA TRP A 164 27.42 16.91 -14.39
C TRP A 164 25.91 16.78 -14.68
N ARG A 165 25.51 16.99 -15.93
CA ARG A 165 24.10 17.07 -16.37
C ARG A 165 23.83 16.26 -17.65
N ASP A 166 24.32 15.02 -17.71
CA ASP A 166 24.25 14.24 -18.95
C ASP A 166 23.43 12.94 -18.84
N ASN A 167 22.77 12.70 -17.69
CA ASN A 167 21.87 11.55 -17.60
C ASN A 167 20.48 11.90 -18.11
N PHE A 168 19.95 11.04 -18.97
CA PHE A 168 18.58 11.16 -19.43
C PHE A 168 18.01 9.80 -19.82
N PHE A 169 16.69 9.71 -19.80
CA PHE A 169 15.93 8.63 -20.40
C PHE A 169 15.16 9.18 -21.59
N GLN A 170 15.40 8.59 -22.77
CA GLN A 170 14.56 8.84 -23.94
C GLN A 170 13.35 7.91 -23.87
N ILE A 171 12.16 8.47 -23.91
CA ILE A 171 10.89 7.75 -23.78
C ILE A 171 10.09 7.96 -25.05
N ASN A 172 9.64 6.85 -25.65
CA ASN A 172 8.79 6.83 -26.83
C ASN A 172 7.81 5.65 -26.74
N GLU A 173 6.92 5.53 -27.73
CA GLU A 173 5.90 4.47 -27.75
C GLU A 173 6.46 3.05 -27.58
N THR A 174 7.67 2.79 -28.10
CA THR A 174 8.28 1.46 -28.05
C THR A 174 8.83 1.09 -26.68
N ASN A 175 9.13 2.07 -25.83
CA ASN A 175 9.72 1.84 -24.50
C ASN A 175 8.90 2.40 -23.32
N ALA A 176 7.72 2.96 -23.61
CA ALA A 176 6.80 3.56 -22.63
C ALA A 176 6.46 2.64 -21.45
N ASN A 177 6.41 1.32 -21.71
CA ASN A 177 6.02 0.31 -20.74
C ASN A 177 7.21 -0.40 -20.08
N TYR A 178 8.45 -0.03 -20.41
CA TYR A 178 9.64 -0.59 -19.77
C TYR A 178 10.02 0.23 -18.55
N LEU A 179 10.39 -0.47 -17.48
CA LEU A 179 11.01 0.14 -16.33
C LEU A 179 12.44 0.56 -16.70
N ASN A 180 12.68 1.87 -16.73
CA ASN A 180 14.01 2.44 -16.88
C ASN A 180 14.54 2.80 -15.49
N GLU A 181 15.59 2.12 -15.04
CA GLU A 181 16.20 2.35 -13.72
C GLU A 181 17.66 2.77 -13.89
N TYR A 182 18.13 3.65 -13.00
CA TYR A 182 19.52 3.99 -12.89
C TYR A 182 19.93 4.02 -11.42
N LEU A 183 20.99 3.27 -11.09
CA LEU A 183 21.58 3.32 -9.75
C LEU A 183 22.46 4.55 -9.63
N VAL A 184 22.02 5.52 -8.84
CA VAL A 184 22.80 6.71 -8.54
C VAL A 184 23.94 6.35 -7.57
N THR A 185 25.17 6.35 -8.07
CA THR A 185 26.37 6.12 -7.25
C THR A 185 26.93 7.45 -6.73
N GLY A 186 26.90 7.67 -5.41
CA GLY A 186 27.33 8.93 -4.77
C GLY A 186 26.61 9.13 -3.43
N GLY A 187 27.07 10.05 -2.58
CA GLY A 187 26.50 10.30 -1.25
C GLY A 187 25.05 10.83 -1.25
N THR A 188 24.58 11.32 -0.11
CA THR A 188 23.19 11.83 0.07
C THR A 188 22.95 13.06 -0.78
N HIS A 189 22.16 12.94 -1.85
CA HIS A 189 22.11 13.96 -2.91
C HIS A 189 20.68 14.35 -3.29
N ASP A 190 20.47 15.66 -3.40
CA ASP A 190 19.27 16.24 -3.98
C ASP A 190 19.27 15.98 -5.49
N VAL A 191 18.29 15.19 -5.96
CA VAL A 191 18.11 14.81 -7.37
C VAL A 191 17.15 15.80 -8.01
N ALA A 192 17.61 16.47 -9.06
CA ALA A 192 16.75 17.26 -9.94
C ALA A 192 16.31 16.41 -11.13
N LEU A 193 15.05 16.58 -11.53
CA LEU A 193 14.44 15.97 -12.70
C LEU A 193 13.84 17.08 -13.56
N ASP A 194 14.12 17.01 -14.86
CA ASP A 194 13.53 17.87 -15.89
C ASP A 194 12.94 16.99 -16.99
N VAL A 195 11.77 17.37 -17.48
CA VAL A 195 10.99 16.54 -18.41
C VAL A 195 10.52 17.42 -19.55
N ASP A 196 10.89 17.03 -20.77
CA ASP A 196 10.46 17.67 -22.01
C ASP A 196 9.73 16.66 -22.90
N GLY A 197 8.71 17.11 -23.62
CA GLY A 197 7.95 16.31 -24.58
C GLY A 197 6.47 16.08 -24.25
N THR A 198 5.88 15.08 -24.90
CA THR A 198 4.43 14.80 -24.90
C THR A 198 4.11 13.47 -24.23
N GLY A 199 3.15 13.49 -23.30
CA GLY A 199 2.68 12.29 -22.61
C GLY A 199 2.50 12.47 -21.11
N THR A 200 2.46 11.35 -20.39
CA THR A 200 2.45 11.31 -18.92
C THR A 200 3.59 10.44 -18.46
N LEU A 201 4.48 11.00 -17.63
CA LEU A 201 5.61 10.29 -17.05
C LEU A 201 5.38 10.01 -15.57
N TYR A 202 5.55 8.76 -15.18
CA TYR A 202 5.72 8.38 -13.77
C TYR A 202 7.20 8.18 -13.48
N ALA A 203 7.76 9.03 -12.63
CA ALA A 203 9.14 8.95 -12.19
C ALA A 203 9.20 8.85 -10.66
N LYS A 204 10.14 8.04 -10.16
CA LYS A 204 10.30 7.77 -8.73
C LYS A 204 11.78 7.73 -8.35
N VAL A 205 12.11 8.36 -7.24
CA VAL A 205 13.44 8.27 -6.61
C VAL A 205 13.33 7.40 -5.37
N VAL A 206 14.24 6.44 -5.22
CA VAL A 206 14.24 5.47 -4.13
C VAL A 206 15.56 5.54 -3.38
N TRP A 207 15.47 5.65 -2.05
CA TRP A 207 16.62 5.64 -1.15
C TRP A 207 16.60 4.38 -0.29
N THR A 208 17.74 3.68 -0.22
CA THR A 208 17.92 2.54 0.68
C THR A 208 19.11 2.82 1.59
N TYR A 209 18.88 2.87 2.90
CA TYR A 209 19.91 3.14 3.90
C TYR A 209 19.60 2.39 5.20
N TYR A 210 20.62 2.16 6.01
CA TYR A 210 20.45 1.59 7.33
C TYR A 210 19.93 2.66 8.30
N VAL A 211 18.90 2.29 9.05
CA VAL A 211 18.36 3.11 10.14
C VAL A 211 18.51 2.36 11.45
N GLU A 212 18.72 3.10 12.53
CA GLU A 212 18.54 2.53 13.86
C GLU A 212 17.07 2.15 14.04
N PRO A 213 16.77 0.96 14.61
CA PRO A 213 15.39 0.54 14.79
C PRO A 213 14.68 1.50 15.75
N ASP A 214 13.61 2.14 15.27
CA ASP A 214 12.73 2.93 16.11
C ASP A 214 11.96 1.99 17.04
N LEU A 215 12.21 2.12 18.35
CA LEU A 215 11.57 1.32 19.39
C LEU A 215 10.21 1.89 19.83
N GLN A 216 9.72 2.97 19.20
CA GLN A 216 8.42 3.54 19.54
C GLN A 216 7.25 2.78 18.90
N GLU A 217 6.27 2.48 19.75
CA GLU A 217 4.98 1.83 19.44
C GLU A 217 5.08 0.42 18.85
N ASN A 218 5.42 -0.53 19.73
CA ASN A 218 5.23 -1.95 19.45
C ASN A 218 3.83 -2.39 19.85
N ASP A 219 3.10 -2.99 18.92
CA ASP A 219 1.84 -3.69 19.22
C ASP A 219 2.09 -5.05 19.89
N PHE A 220 3.31 -5.59 19.76
CA PHE A 220 3.73 -6.87 20.32
C PHE A 220 4.92 -6.72 21.26
N PHE A 221 4.83 -7.38 22.40
CA PHE A 221 5.96 -7.62 23.28
C PHE A 221 6.75 -8.80 22.71
N LEU A 222 8.05 -8.59 22.48
CA LEU A 222 8.97 -9.61 21.99
C LEU A 222 10.07 -9.84 23.02
N ASN A 223 10.22 -11.09 23.47
CA ASN A 223 11.31 -11.50 24.34
C ASN A 223 12.11 -12.60 23.67
N ILE A 224 13.40 -12.34 23.46
CA ILE A 224 14.34 -13.27 22.85
C ILE A 224 15.39 -13.61 23.89
N THR A 225 15.48 -14.89 24.26
CA THR A 225 16.50 -15.36 25.21
C THR A 225 17.35 -16.46 24.60
N LYS A 226 18.66 -16.41 24.86
CA LYS A 226 19.60 -17.46 24.53
C LYS A 226 19.71 -18.41 25.72
N ARG A 227 19.54 -19.71 25.48
CA ARG A 227 19.84 -20.76 26.45
C ARG A 227 21.02 -21.58 25.94
N GLU A 228 22.17 -21.42 26.58
CA GLU A 228 23.35 -22.23 26.28
C GLU A 228 23.15 -23.66 26.79
N THR A 229 23.59 -24.63 25.99
CA THR A 229 23.43 -26.06 26.35
C THR A 229 24.61 -26.90 25.88
N GLY A 230 25.49 -26.39 25.01
CA GLY A 230 26.77 -27.03 24.67
C GLY A 230 27.79 -26.04 24.10
N SER A 231 29.02 -26.51 23.87
CA SER A 231 30.14 -25.68 23.40
C SER A 231 29.99 -25.15 21.97
N TRP A 232 29.10 -25.73 21.16
CA TRP A 232 28.95 -25.44 19.73
C TRP A 232 27.48 -25.24 19.31
N TYR A 233 26.54 -25.19 20.26
CA TYR A 233 25.13 -24.92 19.97
C TYR A 233 24.42 -24.25 21.14
N PHE A 234 23.36 -23.50 20.83
CA PHE A 234 22.47 -22.88 21.81
C PHE A 234 21.02 -22.98 21.33
N PHE A 235 20.09 -22.87 22.27
CA PHE A 235 18.67 -22.70 21.96
C PHE A 235 18.30 -21.22 21.97
N LEU A 236 17.57 -20.78 20.96
CA LEU A 236 16.97 -19.45 20.91
C LEU A 236 15.49 -19.57 21.28
N ASN A 237 15.09 -19.00 22.41
CA ASN A 237 13.68 -18.93 22.79
C ASN A 237 13.12 -17.59 22.31
N VAL A 238 12.10 -17.66 21.45
CA VAL A 238 11.39 -16.48 20.92
C VAL A 238 9.97 -16.51 21.45
N CYS A 239 9.64 -15.53 22.29
CA CYS A 239 8.31 -15.38 22.88
C CYS A 239 7.71 -14.06 22.42
N ALA A 240 6.49 -14.10 21.88
CA ALA A 240 5.75 -12.92 21.47
C ALA A 240 4.38 -12.88 22.15
N ARG A 241 3.91 -11.68 22.53
CA ARG A 241 2.55 -11.48 23.06
C ARG A 241 2.00 -10.14 22.61
N LEU A 242 0.73 -10.11 22.20
CA LEU A 242 0.03 -8.86 21.91
C LEU A 242 -0.05 -7.97 23.17
N ILE A 243 0.33 -6.69 23.03
CA ILE A 243 0.31 -5.71 24.13
C ILE A 243 -1.10 -5.14 24.31
N ARG A 244 -1.77 -4.78 23.21
CA ARG A 244 -3.09 -4.13 23.20
C ARG A 244 -4.09 -4.93 22.36
N GLY A 245 -5.32 -5.03 22.84
CA GLY A 245 -6.38 -5.82 22.21
C GLY A 245 -6.51 -7.23 22.80
N ARG A 246 -7.53 -7.96 22.35
CA ARG A 246 -7.76 -9.36 22.77
C ARG A 246 -7.32 -10.37 21.73
N ASP A 247 -7.56 -10.07 20.46
CA ASP A 247 -7.31 -10.98 19.35
C ASP A 247 -6.52 -10.29 18.24
N THR A 248 -5.67 -11.07 17.55
CA THR A 248 -5.02 -10.68 16.30
C THR A 248 -5.56 -11.52 15.17
N ASN A 249 -5.39 -11.04 13.94
CA ASN A 249 -5.52 -11.91 12.77
C ASN A 249 -4.24 -12.75 12.60
N MET A 250 -3.75 -12.91 11.37
CA MET A 250 -2.49 -13.59 11.09
C MET A 250 -1.28 -12.83 11.63
N VAL A 251 -0.34 -13.56 12.23
CA VAL A 251 0.92 -13.03 12.76
C VAL A 251 2.08 -13.83 12.17
N ILE A 252 3.13 -13.12 11.76
CA ILE A 252 4.37 -13.72 11.25
C ILE A 252 5.48 -13.40 12.24
N ILE A 253 6.23 -14.41 12.67
CA ILE A 253 7.44 -14.24 13.47
C ILE A 253 8.64 -14.51 12.56
N GLN A 254 9.43 -13.48 12.27
CA GLN A 254 10.67 -13.60 11.51
C GLN A 254 11.87 -13.51 12.46
N ALA A 255 12.65 -14.59 12.53
CA ALA A 255 13.89 -14.64 13.30
C ALA A 255 15.07 -14.84 12.35
N ARG A 256 16.07 -13.95 12.41
CA ARG A 256 17.35 -14.14 11.74
C ARG A 256 18.35 -14.71 12.73
N VAL A 257 19.11 -15.72 12.28
CA VAL A 257 20.21 -16.28 13.07
C VAL A 257 21.48 -15.44 12.89
N PRO A 258 22.35 -15.33 13.91
CA PRO A 258 23.64 -14.67 13.77
C PRO A 258 24.50 -15.32 12.69
N SER A 259 25.38 -14.53 12.08
CA SER A 259 26.33 -15.02 11.07
C SER A 259 27.15 -16.19 11.61
N GLY A 260 27.34 -17.22 10.77
CA GLY A 260 28.08 -18.44 11.12
C GLY A 260 27.26 -19.52 11.83
N TYR A 261 25.99 -19.26 12.16
CA TYR A 261 25.08 -20.26 12.72
C TYR A 261 24.06 -20.75 11.69
N VAL A 262 23.68 -22.02 11.81
CA VAL A 262 22.61 -22.64 11.02
C VAL A 262 21.55 -23.19 11.97
N VAL A 263 20.29 -23.12 11.54
CA VAL A 263 19.16 -23.66 12.31
C VAL A 263 19.16 -25.18 12.21
N ASP A 264 19.12 -25.86 13.36
CA ASP A 264 18.85 -27.30 13.42
C ASP A 264 17.38 -27.57 13.06
N THR A 265 17.15 -28.01 11.82
CA THR A 265 15.81 -28.22 11.23
C THR A 265 15.03 -29.31 11.95
N TYR A 266 15.69 -30.38 12.40
CA TYR A 266 15.05 -31.49 13.11
C TYR A 266 14.54 -31.03 14.48
N ARG A 267 15.37 -30.30 15.23
CA ARG A 267 14.97 -29.73 16.53
C ARG A 267 13.90 -28.65 16.40
N LEU A 268 13.98 -27.83 15.35
CA LEU A 268 12.94 -26.84 15.06
C LEU A 268 11.60 -27.53 14.81
N TYR A 269 11.57 -28.53 13.92
CA TYR A 269 10.34 -29.27 13.62
C TYR A 269 9.76 -29.93 14.88
N ALA A 270 10.58 -30.64 15.65
CA ALA A 270 10.17 -31.28 16.91
C ALA A 270 9.62 -30.28 17.95
N SER A 271 10.07 -29.02 17.90
CA SER A 271 9.58 -27.95 18.77
C SER A 271 8.27 -27.36 18.24
N LEU A 272 8.17 -27.10 16.94
CA LEU A 272 6.99 -26.52 16.31
C LEU A 272 5.77 -27.45 16.35
N VAL A 273 5.96 -28.77 16.18
CA VAL A 273 4.86 -29.75 16.28
C VAL A 273 4.22 -29.76 17.68
N LYS A 274 4.98 -29.40 18.73
CA LYS A 274 4.44 -29.28 20.10
C LYS A 274 3.65 -27.99 20.30
N VAL A 275 3.91 -26.96 19.48
CA VAL A 275 3.29 -25.64 19.59
C VAL A 275 2.13 -25.55 18.59
N LYS A 276 0.91 -25.80 19.06
CA LYS A 276 -0.32 -25.79 18.23
C LYS A 276 -0.70 -24.44 17.62
N TYR A 277 0.05 -23.37 17.93
CA TYR A 277 -0.26 -22.02 17.46
C TYR A 277 0.32 -21.70 16.07
N PHE A 278 1.35 -22.42 15.61
CA PHE A 278 1.96 -22.17 14.30
C PHE A 278 1.26 -22.97 13.21
N ARG A 279 0.81 -22.28 12.16
CA ARG A 279 0.16 -22.91 11.00
C ARG A 279 1.14 -23.27 9.88
N LEU A 280 2.19 -22.47 9.70
CA LEU A 280 3.20 -22.61 8.65
C LEU A 280 4.55 -22.14 9.19
N TYR A 281 5.64 -22.78 8.73
CA TYR A 281 6.99 -22.29 8.93
C TYR A 281 7.81 -22.53 7.67
N GLU A 282 8.74 -21.62 7.40
CA GLU A 282 9.62 -21.68 6.24
C GLU A 282 11.03 -21.25 6.66
N LEU A 283 12.05 -21.86 6.06
CA LEU A 283 13.45 -21.53 6.30
C LEU A 283 14.05 -21.01 5.00
N TYR A 284 14.54 -19.77 5.06
CA TYR A 284 15.20 -19.11 3.95
C TYR A 284 16.69 -19.03 4.22
N TRP A 285 17.49 -19.72 3.39
CA TRP A 285 18.93 -19.54 3.40
C TRP A 285 19.29 -18.46 2.38
N LYS A 286 19.69 -17.30 2.87
CA LYS A 286 20.24 -16.25 2.01
C LYS A 286 21.74 -16.42 2.00
N GLY A 287 22.24 -17.21 1.05
CA GLY A 287 23.67 -17.29 0.77
C GLY A 287 24.19 -15.89 0.43
N THR A 288 25.40 -15.58 0.87
CA THR A 288 26.16 -14.44 0.35
C THR A 288 26.58 -14.81 -1.08
N GLU A 289 25.86 -14.29 -2.08
CA GLU A 289 26.43 -14.09 -3.41
C GLU A 289 27.33 -12.85 -3.40
#